data_AF-A0A3S1TJ92-F1
#
_entry.id   AF-A0A3S1TJ92-F1
#
_cell.length_a   1.000
_cell.length_b   1.000
_cell.length_c   1.000
_cell.angle_alpha   90.00
_cell.angle_beta   90.00
_cell.angle_gamma   90.00
#
_symmetry.space_group_name_H-M   'P 1'
#
loop_
_entity.id
_entity.type
_entity.pdbx_description
1 polymer ?
#
loop_
_entity_poly.entity_id
_entity_poly.type
_entity_poly.pdbx_seq_one_letter_code
_entity_poly.pdbx_strand_id
1 'polypeptide(L)'
;GDQRDLDFANKYGLPVIPVVMPEGENPATFQIIDEAYVDDGVMINSRFLNGMKPDQAFDEVAKLLEQKTIGNRPMAERKVNFRLRDWGISRQRYWGCPIPMVHCEACGVVPVPKADLPVKLPDDVDFDRPGNPLDRHPTWRHVKCPQCGRDARRETDTMDTFVDSSWYFARFTAPWAHEPTDPKAANEWLPVDQYIGGIEHAILHLLYSRFFTRAMREAGHVDLAEPFKGLFTQGMVVHETYRVGSASNGRWLAPTEVRLEDVDGKRSAIEIATGETVSIGPLEKMSKSKKNTVSPEDITDGYGADTARWFMLSDSPPERDVEWTDD
;
A
#
# COMPACT_ATOMS: atom_id res chain seq x y z
N GLY A 1 21.05 20.33 1.09
CA GLY A 1 21.29 20.22 -0.37
C GLY A 1 20.26 19.27 -0.96
N ASP A 2 20.16 19.17 -2.29
CA ASP A 2 19.32 18.17 -2.97
C ASP A 2 20.17 17.42 -4.01
N GLN A 3 20.29 16.10 -3.86
CA GLN A 3 21.11 15.27 -4.76
C GLN A 3 20.57 15.29 -6.19
N ARG A 4 19.25 15.36 -6.38
CA ARG A 4 18.64 15.34 -7.71
C ARG A 4 18.98 16.62 -8.47
N ASP A 5 19.02 17.74 -7.77
CA ASP A 5 19.41 19.04 -8.34
C ASP A 5 20.92 19.06 -8.66
N LEU A 6 21.76 18.47 -7.80
CA LEU A 6 23.20 18.34 -8.03
C LEU A 6 23.50 17.47 -9.27
N ASP A 7 22.89 16.29 -9.36
CA ASP A 7 23.03 15.39 -10.50
C ASP A 7 22.60 16.07 -11.81
N PHE A 8 21.50 16.82 -11.75
CA PHE A 8 21.02 17.62 -12.88
C PHE A 8 22.02 18.72 -13.25
N ALA A 9 22.50 19.48 -12.27
CA ALA A 9 23.47 20.54 -12.51
C ALA A 9 24.77 20.01 -13.12
N ASN A 10 25.30 18.91 -12.59
CA ASN A 10 26.51 18.26 -13.09
C ASN A 10 26.32 17.74 -14.53
N LYS A 11 25.17 17.11 -14.81
CA LYS A 11 24.86 16.60 -16.15
C LYS A 11 24.82 17.71 -17.21
N TYR A 12 24.34 18.89 -16.84
CA TYR A 12 24.13 20.00 -17.77
C TYR A 12 25.18 21.13 -17.65
N GLY A 13 26.21 20.95 -16.82
CA GLY A 13 27.25 21.96 -16.59
C GLY A 13 26.71 23.25 -15.97
N LEU A 14 25.69 23.16 -15.12
CA LEU A 14 25.13 24.31 -14.41
C LEU A 14 25.97 24.63 -13.15
N PRO A 15 26.00 25.89 -12.69
CA PRO A 15 26.74 26.26 -11.48
C PRO A 15 26.21 25.60 -10.22
N VAL A 16 27.12 25.07 -9.40
CA VAL A 16 26.84 24.54 -8.06
C VAL A 16 27.45 25.51 -7.04
N ILE A 17 26.60 26.23 -6.29
CA ILE A 17 27.03 27.20 -5.27
C ILE A 17 26.63 26.67 -3.89
N PRO A 18 27.60 26.26 -3.05
CA PRO A 18 27.31 25.86 -1.68
C PRO A 18 26.78 27.05 -0.87
N VAL A 19 25.62 26.88 -0.23
CA VAL A 19 25.01 27.87 0.68
C VAL A 19 24.91 27.39 2.12
N VAL A 20 25.17 26.10 2.36
CA VAL A 20 25.29 25.48 3.68
C VAL A 20 26.59 24.67 3.68
N MET A 21 27.32 24.72 4.78
CA MET A 21 28.59 24.05 4.97
C MET A 21 28.66 23.46 6.40
N PRO A 22 29.35 22.34 6.64
CA PRO A 22 29.60 21.84 7.98
C PRO A 22 30.21 22.89 8.92
N GLU A 23 29.89 22.83 10.21
CA GLU A 23 30.54 23.69 11.20
C GLU A 23 32.06 23.40 11.27
N GLY A 24 32.88 24.45 11.30
CA GLY A 24 34.35 24.33 11.40
C GLY A 24 35.10 24.26 10.06
N GLU A 25 34.39 24.10 8.94
CA GLU A 25 34.98 24.15 7.60
C GLU A 25 35.28 25.58 7.13
N ASN A 26 36.11 25.71 6.10
CA ASN A 26 36.46 27.02 5.52
C ASN A 26 35.55 27.36 4.32
N PRO A 27 34.74 28.44 4.39
CA PRO A 27 33.81 28.81 3.33
C PRO A 27 34.48 29.17 2.02
N ALA A 28 35.75 29.59 2.02
CA ALA A 28 36.48 29.95 0.81
C ALA A 28 36.93 28.74 -0.02
N THR A 29 36.99 27.54 0.58
CA THR A 29 37.48 26.32 -0.07
C THR A 29 36.43 25.22 -0.14
N PHE A 30 35.32 25.33 0.58
CA PHE A 30 34.28 24.33 0.59
C PHE A 30 33.56 24.23 -0.77
N GLN A 31 33.44 23.01 -1.28
CA GLN A 31 32.80 22.70 -2.56
C GLN A 31 31.93 21.44 -2.43
N ILE A 32 30.89 21.39 -3.25
CA ILE A 32 30.01 20.23 -3.43
C ILE A 32 30.21 19.76 -4.87
N ILE A 33 30.62 18.51 -5.04
CA ILE A 33 30.97 17.94 -6.35
C ILE A 33 30.01 16.79 -6.68
N ASP A 34 30.16 15.65 -6.02
CA ASP A 34 29.40 14.44 -6.34
C ASP A 34 28.24 14.17 -5.36
N GLU A 35 28.40 14.56 -4.09
CA GLU A 35 27.42 14.31 -3.03
C GLU A 35 26.90 15.62 -2.44
N ALA A 36 25.58 15.81 -2.50
CA ALA A 36 24.93 16.99 -1.96
C ALA A 36 24.99 16.96 -0.43
N TYR A 37 25.47 18.06 0.16
CA TYR A 37 25.47 18.20 1.61
C TYR A 37 24.04 18.38 2.16
N VAL A 38 23.55 17.43 2.97
CA VAL A 38 22.16 17.39 3.48
C VAL A 38 22.03 17.59 5.00
N ASP A 39 23.15 17.59 5.72
CA ASP A 39 23.15 17.69 7.18
C ASP A 39 23.10 19.15 7.69
N ASP A 40 23.01 19.28 9.02
CA ASP A 40 23.06 20.55 9.72
C ASP A 40 24.41 21.24 9.56
N GLY A 41 24.39 22.56 9.36
CA GLY A 41 25.63 23.33 9.20
C GLY A 41 25.44 24.81 9.46
N VAL A 42 26.27 25.62 8.80
CA VAL A 42 26.24 27.08 8.84
C VAL A 42 25.99 27.65 7.45
N MET A 43 25.18 28.71 7.38
CA MET A 43 24.91 29.41 6.14
C MET A 43 26.16 30.15 5.64
N ILE A 44 26.49 29.96 4.37
CA ILE A 44 27.58 30.64 3.65
C ILE A 44 27.05 31.18 2.32
N ASN A 45 27.79 32.08 1.66
CA ASN A 45 27.42 32.64 0.35
C ASN A 45 25.97 33.21 0.26
N SER A 46 25.40 33.62 1.40
CA SER A 46 23.98 33.96 1.59
C SER A 46 23.77 35.35 2.23
N ARG A 47 24.75 36.25 2.10
CA ARG A 47 24.70 37.67 2.53
C ARG A 47 24.40 37.83 4.02
N PHE A 48 23.28 38.45 4.38
CA PHE A 48 22.88 38.73 5.77
C PHE A 48 22.54 37.45 6.56
N LEU A 49 22.41 36.31 5.88
CA LEU A 49 22.21 35.01 6.50
C LEU A 49 23.54 34.33 6.88
N ASN A 50 24.69 34.82 6.40
CA ASN A 50 25.98 34.19 6.66
C ASN A 50 26.24 34.05 8.17
N GLY A 51 26.67 32.86 8.59
CA GLY A 51 26.93 32.56 10.01
C GLY A 51 25.70 32.09 10.80
N MET A 52 24.49 32.18 10.24
CA MET A 52 23.28 31.62 10.88
C MET A 52 23.20 30.11 10.73
N LYS A 53 22.46 29.45 11.63
CA LYS A 53 22.01 28.07 11.43
C LYS A 53 20.86 28.00 10.41
N PRO A 54 20.70 26.91 9.63
CA PRO A 54 19.64 26.76 8.63
C PRO A 54 18.23 27.08 9.13
N ASP A 55 17.83 26.62 10.31
CA ASP A 55 16.49 26.90 10.87
C ASP A 55 16.27 28.39 11.14
N GLN A 56 17.29 29.07 11.69
CA GLN A 56 17.23 30.52 11.93
C GLN A 56 17.16 31.29 10.61
N ALA A 57 17.94 30.86 9.61
CA ALA A 57 17.95 31.47 8.29
C ALA A 57 16.62 31.25 7.56
N PHE A 58 16.00 30.07 7.71
CA PHE A 58 14.67 29.79 7.19
C PHE A 58 13.64 30.77 7.75
N ASP A 59 13.64 30.98 9.07
CA ASP A 59 12.67 31.88 9.72
C ASP A 59 12.86 33.34 9.31
N GLU A 60 14.10 33.80 9.22
CA GLU A 60 14.41 35.17 8.80
C GLU A 60 14.00 35.42 7.34
N VAL A 61 14.28 34.46 6.45
CA VAL A 61 13.86 34.54 5.05
C VAL A 61 12.34 34.52 4.93
N ALA A 62 11.66 33.61 5.61
CA ALA A 62 10.21 33.50 5.54
C ALA A 62 9.53 34.77 6.07
N LYS A 63 9.99 35.33 7.20
CA LYS A 63 9.51 36.61 7.73
C LYS A 63 9.71 37.75 6.74
N LEU A 64 10.88 37.83 6.11
CA LEU A 64 11.19 38.87 5.13
C LEU A 64 10.29 38.77 3.88
N LEU A 65 10.02 37.57 3.40
CA LEU A 65 9.15 37.35 2.23
C LEU A 65 7.67 37.61 2.55
N GLU A 66 7.20 37.28 3.75
CA GLU A 66 5.83 37.60 4.20
C GLU A 66 5.60 39.11 4.35
N GLN A 67 6.62 39.87 4.77
CA GLN A 67 6.54 41.33 4.93
C GLN A 67 6.66 42.10 3.61
N LYS A 68 7.28 41.52 2.58
CA LYS A 68 7.38 42.14 1.26
C LYS A 68 6.09 41.97 0.47
N THR A 69 5.63 43.04 -0.16
CA THR A 69 4.40 43.04 -0.96
C THR A 69 4.71 43.03 -2.46
N ILE A 70 4.03 42.18 -3.23
CA ILE A 70 4.01 42.21 -4.71
C ILE A 70 2.53 42.22 -5.15
N GLY A 71 2.05 43.35 -5.68
CA GLY A 71 0.68 43.47 -6.19
C GLY A 71 -0.40 43.30 -5.10
N ASN A 72 -0.38 44.18 -4.09
CA ASN A 72 -1.32 44.20 -2.95
C ASN A 72 -1.43 42.90 -2.13
N ARG A 73 -0.48 41.96 -2.27
CA ARG A 73 -0.40 40.72 -1.50
C ARG A 73 1.04 40.44 -1.03
N PRO A 74 1.24 39.69 0.07
CA PRO A 74 2.56 39.19 0.46
C PRO A 74 3.26 38.44 -0.68
N MET A 75 4.59 38.52 -0.73
CA MET A 75 5.41 37.83 -1.72
C MET A 75 5.41 36.32 -1.50
N ALA A 76 5.32 35.86 -0.25
CA ALA A 76 5.19 34.45 0.10
C ALA A 76 4.40 34.25 1.41
N GLU A 77 3.99 33.01 1.65
CA GLU A 77 3.42 32.53 2.91
C GLU A 77 4.03 31.18 3.27
N ARG A 78 4.20 30.88 4.57
CA ARG A 78 4.58 29.53 5.03
C ARG A 78 3.49 28.52 4.69
N LYS A 79 3.91 27.34 4.24
CA LYS A 79 3.00 26.25 3.87
C LYS A 79 3.44 24.93 4.47
N VAL A 80 2.51 24.24 5.13
CA VAL A 80 2.67 22.84 5.51
C VAL A 80 2.31 21.97 4.31
N ASN A 81 3.19 21.02 3.96
CA ASN A 81 2.97 20.05 2.90
C ASN A 81 3.11 18.63 3.46
N PHE A 82 2.38 17.68 2.86
CA PHE A 82 2.46 16.26 3.19
C PHE A 82 2.97 15.47 1.99
N ARG A 83 3.80 14.45 2.24
CA ARG A 83 4.12 13.44 1.22
C ARG A 83 2.94 12.53 0.93
N LEU A 84 2.06 12.34 1.92
CA LEU A 84 0.80 11.60 1.78
C LEU A 84 -0.06 12.24 0.69
N ARG A 85 -0.63 11.41 -0.18
CA ARG A 85 -1.57 11.81 -1.22
C ARG A 85 -2.96 11.30 -0.86
N ASP A 86 -3.97 11.90 -1.46
CA ASP A 86 -5.34 11.40 -1.36
C ASP A 86 -5.44 9.97 -1.92
N TRP A 87 -6.32 9.18 -1.32
CA TRP A 87 -6.54 7.80 -1.72
C TRP A 87 -7.51 7.72 -2.90
N GLY A 88 -6.97 7.39 -4.08
CA GLY A 88 -7.77 7.08 -5.26
C GLY A 88 -8.41 5.68 -5.13
N ILE A 89 -9.71 5.64 -4.85
CA ILE A 89 -10.46 4.39 -4.65
C ILE A 89 -10.98 3.77 -5.94
N SER A 90 -11.10 4.50 -7.05
CA SER A 90 -11.71 3.95 -8.27
C SER A 90 -10.82 2.91 -8.96
N ARG A 91 -11.42 1.80 -9.39
CA ARG A 91 -10.76 0.70 -10.11
C ARG A 91 -11.57 0.34 -11.35
N GLN A 92 -10.90 0.31 -12.51
CA GLN A 92 -11.45 -0.18 -13.78
C GLN A 92 -11.41 -1.72 -13.80
N ARG A 93 -12.12 -2.33 -12.86
CA ARG A 93 -12.20 -3.77 -12.63
C ARG A 93 -13.65 -4.14 -12.31
N TYR A 94 -14.06 -5.32 -12.77
CA TYR A 94 -15.40 -5.84 -12.51
C TYR A 94 -15.58 -6.28 -11.05
N TRP A 95 -14.62 -7.04 -10.52
CA TRP A 95 -14.78 -7.72 -9.23
C TRP A 95 -14.47 -6.78 -8.06
N GLY A 96 -15.48 -6.03 -7.64
CA GLY A 96 -15.41 -5.12 -6.50
C GLY A 96 -16.76 -4.48 -6.20
N CYS A 97 -16.83 -3.72 -5.11
CA CYS A 97 -18.03 -2.97 -4.73
C CYS A 97 -18.30 -1.84 -5.74
N PRO A 98 -19.46 -1.79 -6.43
CA PRO A 98 -19.76 -0.68 -7.34
C PRO A 98 -19.80 0.67 -6.61
N ILE A 99 -19.19 1.69 -7.21
CA ILE A 99 -19.24 3.05 -6.64
C ILE A 99 -20.68 3.59 -6.80
N PRO A 100 -21.36 4.01 -5.71
CA PRO A 100 -22.78 4.37 -5.73
C PRO A 100 -23.02 5.80 -6.25
N MET A 101 -22.50 6.11 -7.43
CA MET A 101 -22.68 7.39 -8.12
C MET A 101 -23.33 7.19 -9.50
N VAL A 102 -24.03 8.23 -9.97
CA VAL A 102 -24.68 8.30 -11.28
C VAL A 102 -24.23 9.57 -12.00
N HIS A 103 -23.91 9.42 -13.28
CA HIS A 103 -23.51 10.49 -14.19
C HIS A 103 -24.72 10.94 -15.03
N CYS A 104 -25.16 12.18 -14.83
CA CYS A 104 -26.26 12.81 -15.57
C CYS A 104 -25.76 14.06 -16.30
N GLU A 105 -26.07 14.20 -17.59
CA GLU A 105 -25.63 15.36 -18.39
C GLU A 105 -26.22 16.69 -17.90
N ALA A 106 -27.39 16.67 -17.27
CA ALA A 106 -28.06 17.87 -16.77
C ALA A 106 -27.68 18.21 -15.32
N CYS A 107 -27.41 17.21 -14.47
CA CYS A 107 -27.20 17.39 -13.03
C CYS A 107 -25.74 17.20 -12.60
N GLY A 108 -24.87 16.67 -13.47
CA GLY A 108 -23.52 16.26 -13.13
C GLY A 108 -23.49 14.90 -12.43
N VAL A 109 -22.57 14.75 -11.47
CA VAL A 109 -22.40 13.52 -10.69
C VAL A 109 -23.34 13.57 -9.47
N VAL A 110 -24.24 12.59 -9.37
CA VAL A 110 -25.24 12.52 -8.30
C VAL A 110 -25.12 11.19 -7.55
N PRO A 111 -25.23 11.17 -6.21
CA PRO A 111 -25.18 9.93 -5.45
C PRO A 111 -26.45 9.09 -5.67
N VAL A 112 -26.32 7.77 -5.60
CA VAL A 112 -27.46 6.86 -5.53
C VAL A 112 -28.19 7.08 -4.20
N PRO A 113 -29.54 7.19 -4.19
CA PRO A 113 -30.30 7.35 -2.94
C PRO A 113 -30.08 6.19 -1.97
N LYS A 114 -30.05 6.46 -0.65
CA LYS A 114 -29.85 5.42 0.39
C LYS A 114 -30.85 4.25 0.27
N ALA A 115 -32.08 4.54 -0.12
CA ALA A 115 -33.14 3.53 -0.30
C ALA A 115 -32.90 2.60 -1.50
N ASP A 116 -32.08 3.02 -2.47
CA ASP A 116 -31.76 2.25 -3.67
C ASP A 116 -30.44 1.46 -3.51
N LEU A 117 -29.82 1.53 -2.33
CA LEU A 117 -28.66 0.71 -1.99
C LEU A 117 -29.08 -0.72 -1.61
N PRO A 118 -28.25 -1.73 -1.91
CA PRO A 118 -26.97 -1.63 -2.60
C PRO A 118 -27.10 -1.52 -4.13
N VAL A 119 -26.15 -0.84 -4.78
CA VAL A 119 -25.93 -1.02 -6.22
C VAL A 119 -25.31 -2.40 -6.41
N LYS A 120 -26.13 -3.40 -6.71
CA LYS A 120 -25.67 -4.78 -6.89
C LYS A 120 -24.81 -4.89 -8.14
N LEU A 121 -23.65 -5.55 -8.01
CA LEU A 121 -22.84 -5.96 -9.15
C LEU A 121 -23.65 -6.97 -10.00
N PRO A 122 -23.69 -6.85 -11.34
CA PRO A 122 -24.47 -7.74 -12.17
C PRO A 122 -23.75 -9.09 -12.37
N ASP A 123 -24.47 -10.21 -12.23
CA ASP A 123 -23.90 -11.55 -12.43
C ASP A 123 -23.72 -11.91 -13.92
N ASP A 124 -24.43 -11.22 -14.82
CA ASP A 124 -24.48 -11.44 -16.26
C ASP A 124 -23.46 -10.60 -17.04
N VAL A 125 -22.16 -10.88 -16.84
CA VAL A 125 -21.06 -10.19 -17.55
C VAL A 125 -20.25 -11.13 -18.46
N ASP A 126 -19.69 -10.53 -19.51
CA ASP A 126 -18.80 -11.18 -20.49
C ASP A 126 -17.35 -10.67 -20.32
N PHE A 127 -16.37 -11.58 -20.41
CA PHE A 127 -14.94 -11.31 -20.29
C PHE A 127 -14.16 -11.50 -21.60
N ASP A 128 -14.83 -11.71 -22.73
CA ASP A 128 -14.24 -11.98 -24.05
C ASP A 128 -13.38 -10.82 -24.59
N ARG A 129 -13.52 -9.62 -24.03
CA ARG A 129 -12.77 -8.43 -24.45
C ARG A 129 -12.03 -7.81 -23.26
N PRO A 130 -10.76 -7.38 -23.44
CA PRO A 130 -10.02 -6.71 -22.39
C PRO A 130 -10.66 -5.37 -21.99
N GLY A 131 -10.56 -5.02 -20.72
CA GLY A 131 -11.06 -3.76 -20.13
C GLY A 131 -12.13 -3.99 -19.07
N ASN A 132 -12.82 -2.92 -18.65
CA ASN A 132 -13.92 -3.02 -17.68
C ASN A 132 -15.21 -3.51 -18.40
N PRO A 133 -15.79 -4.67 -18.01
CA PRO A 133 -17.02 -5.15 -18.64
C PRO A 133 -18.25 -4.34 -18.24
N LEU A 134 -18.24 -3.67 -17.07
CA LEU A 134 -19.37 -2.84 -16.61
C LEU A 134 -19.63 -1.65 -17.53
N ASP A 135 -18.59 -1.10 -18.17
CA ASP A 135 -18.71 -0.03 -19.17
C ASP A 135 -19.60 -0.41 -20.37
N ARG A 136 -19.60 -1.69 -20.71
CA ARG A 136 -20.24 -2.25 -21.90
C ARG A 136 -21.50 -3.02 -21.57
N HIS A 137 -21.86 -3.14 -20.30
CA HIS A 137 -23.04 -3.87 -19.88
C HIS A 137 -24.30 -3.20 -20.49
N PRO A 138 -25.10 -3.92 -21.28
CA PRO A 138 -26.14 -3.32 -22.13
C PRO A 138 -27.31 -2.71 -21.35
N THR A 139 -27.54 -3.14 -20.12
CA THR A 139 -28.69 -2.77 -19.29
C THR A 139 -28.25 -2.17 -17.95
N TRP A 140 -27.33 -2.81 -17.23
CA TRP A 140 -26.94 -2.42 -15.87
C TRP A 140 -26.39 -0.99 -15.79
N ARG A 141 -25.62 -0.53 -16.78
CA ARG A 141 -25.06 0.82 -16.76
C ARG A 141 -26.14 1.91 -16.89
N HIS A 142 -27.27 1.62 -17.52
CA HIS A 142 -28.28 2.61 -17.88
C HIS A 142 -29.33 2.75 -16.78
N VAL A 143 -29.52 3.97 -16.29
CA VAL A 143 -30.49 4.28 -15.21
C VAL A 143 -31.15 5.63 -15.46
N LYS A 144 -32.21 5.93 -14.69
CA LYS A 144 -32.74 7.29 -14.60
C LYS A 144 -31.99 8.06 -13.53
N CYS A 145 -31.74 9.34 -13.79
CA CYS A 145 -31.15 10.25 -12.81
C CYS A 145 -32.08 10.38 -11.60
N PRO A 146 -31.61 10.11 -10.36
CA PRO A 146 -32.45 10.22 -9.16
C PRO A 146 -32.93 11.66 -8.88
N GLN A 147 -32.25 12.67 -9.42
CA GLN A 147 -32.59 14.08 -9.20
C GLN A 147 -33.60 14.63 -10.22
N CYS A 148 -33.51 14.23 -11.50
CA CYS A 148 -34.32 14.84 -12.58
C CYS A 148 -35.06 13.85 -13.48
N GLY A 149 -34.91 12.54 -13.26
CA GLY A 149 -35.60 11.48 -14.00
C GLY A 149 -35.15 11.28 -15.46
N ARG A 150 -34.19 12.07 -15.97
CA ARG A 150 -33.62 11.91 -17.32
C ARG A 150 -32.74 10.66 -17.42
N ASP A 151 -32.42 10.26 -18.64
CA ASP A 151 -31.43 9.19 -18.87
C ASP A 151 -30.07 9.58 -18.28
N ALA A 152 -29.46 8.61 -17.60
CA ALA A 152 -28.19 8.74 -16.93
C ALA A 152 -27.45 7.40 -16.94
N ARG A 153 -26.21 7.40 -16.44
CA ARG A 153 -25.36 6.21 -16.41
C ARG A 153 -24.79 6.01 -15.02
N ARG A 154 -24.78 4.79 -14.50
CA ARG A 154 -24.05 4.45 -13.27
C ARG A 154 -22.56 4.73 -13.47
N GLU A 155 -21.87 5.07 -12.38
CA GLU A 155 -20.43 4.84 -12.29
C GLU A 155 -20.17 3.34 -12.51
N THR A 156 -19.19 3.04 -13.34
CA THR A 156 -18.85 1.68 -13.76
C THR A 156 -17.54 1.21 -13.15
N ASP A 157 -16.77 2.12 -12.53
CA ASP A 157 -15.67 1.76 -11.66
C ASP A 157 -16.17 1.13 -10.35
N THR A 158 -15.37 0.20 -9.84
CA THR A 158 -15.54 -0.40 -8.52
C THR A 158 -14.56 0.22 -7.52
N MET A 159 -14.83 0.03 -6.24
CA MET A 159 -13.94 0.48 -5.17
C MET A 159 -12.70 -0.40 -5.06
N ASP A 160 -11.60 0.21 -4.66
CA ASP A 160 -10.38 -0.44 -4.21
C ASP A 160 -10.68 -1.42 -3.08
N THR A 161 -10.12 -2.63 -3.13
CA THR A 161 -10.43 -3.68 -2.15
C THR A 161 -9.98 -3.33 -0.74
N PHE A 162 -9.06 -2.36 -0.61
CA PHE A 162 -8.70 -1.79 0.69
C PHE A 162 -9.88 -1.08 1.37
N VAL A 163 -10.89 -0.61 0.63
CA VAL A 163 -12.12 -0.06 1.24
C VAL A 163 -12.77 -1.12 2.11
N ASP A 164 -12.91 -2.35 1.62
CA ASP A 164 -13.52 -3.45 2.36
C ASP A 164 -12.71 -3.83 3.61
N SER A 165 -11.38 -3.94 3.45
CA SER A 165 -10.49 -4.30 4.57
C SER A 165 -10.27 -3.18 5.58
N SER A 166 -10.70 -1.95 5.31
CA SER A 166 -10.49 -0.81 6.21
C SER A 166 -11.48 -0.73 7.38
N TRP A 167 -12.54 -1.53 7.38
CA TRP A 167 -13.57 -1.46 8.44
C TRP A 167 -14.18 -2.82 8.85
N TYR A 168 -13.76 -3.92 8.24
CA TYR A 168 -14.30 -5.26 8.53
C TYR A 168 -14.24 -5.65 10.03
N PHE A 169 -13.20 -5.20 10.75
CA PHE A 169 -13.07 -5.44 12.19
C PHE A 169 -14.23 -4.85 13.00
N ALA A 170 -14.78 -3.72 12.56
CA ALA A 170 -15.98 -3.13 13.17
C ALA A 170 -17.23 -3.90 12.76
N ARG A 171 -17.32 -4.35 11.50
CA ARG A 171 -18.45 -5.17 11.02
C ARG A 171 -18.58 -6.49 11.78
N PHE A 172 -17.47 -7.11 12.16
CA PHE A 172 -17.47 -8.36 12.93
C PHE A 172 -18.13 -8.26 14.30
N THR A 173 -18.28 -7.06 14.87
CA THR A 173 -18.96 -6.87 16.16
C THR A 173 -20.47 -7.09 16.06
N ALA A 174 -21.06 -6.91 14.87
CA ALA A 174 -22.47 -7.12 14.58
C ALA A 174 -22.70 -7.51 13.09
N PRO A 175 -22.26 -8.69 12.64
CA PRO A 175 -22.19 -9.03 11.21
C PRO A 175 -23.57 -9.16 10.54
N TRP A 176 -24.62 -9.37 11.34
CA TRP A 176 -25.99 -9.54 10.89
C TRP A 176 -26.84 -8.27 11.02
N ALA A 177 -26.26 -7.15 11.48
CA ALA A 177 -26.97 -5.88 11.61
C ALA A 177 -27.39 -5.31 10.25
N HIS A 178 -28.55 -4.65 10.19
CA HIS A 178 -29.03 -3.99 8.97
C HIS A 178 -28.19 -2.75 8.62
N GLU A 179 -27.81 -1.96 9.63
CA GLU A 179 -26.90 -0.82 9.45
C GLU A 179 -25.44 -1.30 9.31
N PRO A 180 -24.52 -0.46 8.77
CA PRO A 180 -23.11 -0.85 8.59
C PRO A 180 -22.44 -1.33 9.88
N THR A 181 -22.71 -0.65 10.99
CA THR A 181 -22.27 -1.01 12.34
C THR A 181 -23.45 -0.92 13.32
N ASP A 182 -23.36 -1.65 14.44
CA ASP A 182 -24.12 -1.35 15.66
C ASP A 182 -23.17 -0.62 16.61
N PRO A 183 -23.31 0.71 16.83
CA PRO A 183 -22.39 1.47 17.66
C PRO A 183 -22.28 0.94 19.09
N LYS A 184 -23.34 0.35 19.64
CA LYS A 184 -23.29 -0.22 21.00
C LYS A 184 -22.37 -1.44 21.01
N ALA A 185 -22.59 -2.39 20.10
CA ALA A 185 -21.75 -3.59 20.00
C ALA A 185 -20.30 -3.22 19.61
N ALA A 186 -20.12 -2.30 18.67
CA ALA A 186 -18.81 -1.86 18.22
C ALA A 186 -18.00 -1.24 19.36
N ASN A 187 -18.60 -0.36 20.15
CA ASN A 187 -17.92 0.29 21.28
C ASN A 187 -17.69 -0.63 22.48
N GLU A 188 -18.40 -1.75 22.57
CA GLU A 188 -18.18 -2.79 23.57
C GLU A 188 -16.96 -3.66 23.22
N TRP A 189 -16.82 -4.04 21.94
CA TRP A 189 -15.76 -4.94 21.48
C TRP A 189 -14.46 -4.24 21.05
N LEU A 190 -14.54 -2.99 20.61
CA LEU A 190 -13.39 -2.26 20.08
C LEU A 190 -12.78 -1.31 21.14
N PRO A 191 -11.49 -0.94 21.00
CA PRO A 191 -10.54 -1.32 19.94
C PRO A 191 -10.13 -2.79 20.02
N VAL A 192 -9.68 -3.35 18.90
CA VAL A 192 -9.05 -4.67 18.86
C VAL A 192 -7.84 -4.67 19.79
N ASP A 193 -7.83 -5.55 20.79
CA ASP A 193 -6.73 -5.60 21.76
C ASP A 193 -5.41 -6.03 21.13
N GLN A 194 -5.44 -7.06 20.27
CA GLN A 194 -4.27 -7.55 19.55
C GLN A 194 -4.63 -7.83 18.09
N TYR A 195 -4.04 -7.05 17.19
CA TYR A 195 -4.09 -7.28 15.75
C TYR A 195 -2.83 -8.03 15.31
N ILE A 196 -2.98 -9.08 14.49
CA ILE A 196 -1.88 -9.91 13.99
C ILE A 196 -1.94 -9.90 12.46
N GLY A 197 -0.87 -9.49 11.80
CA GLY A 197 -0.78 -9.43 10.35
C GLY A 197 0.63 -9.12 9.86
N GLY A 198 0.98 -9.59 8.67
CA GLY A 198 2.34 -9.43 8.14
C GLY A 198 2.75 -7.97 7.92
N ILE A 199 4.06 -7.70 7.99
CA ILE A 199 4.65 -6.36 7.88
C ILE A 199 4.34 -5.68 6.53
N GLU A 200 4.01 -6.45 5.48
CA GLU A 200 3.62 -5.94 4.16
C GLU A 200 2.40 -5.01 4.21
N HIS A 201 1.60 -5.11 5.27
CA HIS A 201 0.40 -4.30 5.47
C HIS A 201 0.64 -3.01 6.27
N ALA A 202 1.88 -2.75 6.70
CA ALA A 202 2.22 -1.68 7.63
C ALA A 202 1.85 -0.27 7.17
N ILE A 203 1.98 0.02 5.87
CA ILE A 203 1.72 1.36 5.33
C ILE A 203 0.30 1.49 4.82
N LEU A 204 -0.14 0.65 3.88
CA LEU A 204 -1.45 0.83 3.23
C LEU A 204 -2.60 0.44 4.17
N HIS A 205 -2.85 -0.85 4.31
CA HIS A 205 -3.98 -1.39 5.08
C HIS A 205 -4.10 -0.80 6.48
N LEU A 206 -3.00 -0.73 7.25
CA LEU A 206 -3.06 -0.19 8.61
C LEU A 206 -3.35 1.31 8.62
N LEU A 207 -2.79 2.10 7.70
CA LEU A 207 -3.13 3.53 7.61
C LEU A 207 -4.59 3.73 7.18
N TYR A 208 -5.07 2.96 6.21
CA TYR A 208 -6.46 3.03 5.75
C TYR A 208 -7.45 2.61 6.83
N SER A 209 -7.15 1.57 7.60
CA SER A 209 -7.97 1.16 8.76
C SER A 209 -8.07 2.26 9.82
N ARG A 210 -6.95 2.94 10.11
CA ARG A 210 -6.93 4.10 11.03
C ARG A 210 -7.72 5.28 10.48
N PHE A 211 -7.55 5.58 9.19
CA PHE A 211 -8.33 6.62 8.50
C PHE A 211 -9.83 6.32 8.55
N PHE A 212 -10.24 5.11 8.19
CA PHE A 212 -11.64 4.68 8.21
C PHE A 212 -12.22 4.70 9.63
N THR A 213 -11.46 4.33 10.65
CA THR A 213 -11.91 4.42 12.05
C THR A 213 -12.25 5.85 12.44
N ARG A 214 -11.39 6.80 12.07
CA ARG A 214 -11.62 8.23 12.34
C ARG A 214 -12.82 8.77 11.53
N ALA A 215 -12.97 8.34 10.27
CA ALA A 215 -14.12 8.70 9.44
C ALA A 215 -15.43 8.10 9.99
N MET A 216 -15.43 6.84 10.42
CA MET A 216 -16.56 6.18 11.06
C MET A 216 -16.93 6.87 12.38
N ARG A 217 -15.94 7.34 13.15
CA ARG A 217 -16.18 8.14 14.35
C ARG A 217 -16.92 9.43 14.04
N GLU A 218 -16.45 10.19 13.05
CA GLU A 218 -17.10 11.44 12.63
C GLU A 218 -18.52 11.19 12.10
N ALA A 219 -18.74 10.06 11.43
CA ALA A 219 -20.06 9.65 10.93
C ALA A 219 -20.96 8.96 11.98
N GLY A 220 -20.52 8.83 13.24
CA GLY A 220 -21.32 8.25 14.32
C GLY A 220 -21.46 6.73 14.31
N HIS A 221 -20.60 6.01 13.59
CA HIS A 221 -20.62 4.55 13.47
C HIS A 221 -19.85 3.82 14.58
N VAL A 222 -18.88 4.49 15.21
CA VAL A 222 -18.07 4.03 16.35
C VAL A 222 -17.69 5.24 17.21
N ASP A 223 -17.30 5.06 18.47
CA ASP A 223 -16.67 6.10 19.29
C ASP A 223 -15.24 5.70 19.66
N LEU A 224 -14.37 5.68 18.64
CA LEU A 224 -13.00 5.20 18.78
C LEU A 224 -12.01 6.06 18.00
N ALA A 225 -10.85 6.33 18.61
CA ALA A 225 -9.79 7.11 17.96
C ALA A 225 -8.83 6.25 17.10
N GLU A 226 -8.56 5.02 17.51
CA GLU A 226 -7.63 4.09 16.86
C GLU A 226 -8.17 2.66 16.92
N PRO A 227 -8.15 1.88 15.82
CA PRO A 227 -8.81 0.57 15.75
C PRO A 227 -8.09 -0.55 16.51
N PHE A 228 -6.77 -0.45 16.68
CA PHE A 228 -5.92 -1.52 17.19
C PHE A 228 -5.08 -0.99 18.36
N LYS A 229 -5.21 -1.60 19.55
CA LYS A 229 -4.37 -1.29 20.74
C LYS A 229 -2.98 -1.89 20.58
N GLY A 230 -2.92 -3.15 20.18
CA GLY A 230 -1.70 -3.90 19.92
C GLY A 230 -1.61 -4.32 18.46
N LEU A 231 -0.41 -4.24 17.90
CA LEU A 231 -0.06 -4.79 16.59
C LEU A 231 1.10 -5.75 16.78
N PHE A 232 0.95 -6.97 16.29
CA PHE A 232 2.03 -7.94 16.19
C PHE A 232 2.20 -8.29 14.72
N THR A 233 3.39 -8.02 14.19
CA THR A 233 3.70 -8.35 12.80
C THR A 233 4.45 -9.65 12.73
N GLN A 234 3.77 -10.71 12.29
CA GLN A 234 4.45 -11.99 12.11
C GLN A 234 5.46 -11.93 10.96
N GLY A 235 6.52 -12.74 11.06
CA GLY A 235 7.42 -13.00 9.96
C GLY A 235 6.74 -13.79 8.84
N MET A 236 7.41 -13.84 7.70
CA MET A 236 6.90 -14.54 6.53
C MET A 236 7.20 -16.03 6.61
N VAL A 237 6.26 -16.86 6.14
CA VAL A 237 6.59 -18.24 5.79
C VAL A 237 7.28 -18.24 4.44
N VAL A 238 8.52 -18.70 4.42
CA VAL A 238 9.38 -18.73 3.23
C VAL A 238 9.63 -20.15 2.78
N HIS A 239 9.83 -20.31 1.48
CA HIS A 239 10.17 -21.58 0.86
C HIS A 239 11.03 -21.32 -0.38
N GLU A 240 11.92 -22.25 -0.68
CA GLU A 240 12.72 -22.24 -1.90
C GLU A 240 11.83 -22.16 -3.15
N THR A 241 12.36 -21.56 -4.20
CA THR A 241 11.66 -21.44 -5.48
C THR A 241 12.30 -22.35 -6.52
N TYR A 242 11.48 -22.94 -7.39
CA TYR A 242 11.95 -23.93 -8.35
C TYR A 242 11.59 -23.52 -9.76
N ARG A 243 12.60 -23.45 -10.65
CA ARG A 243 12.38 -23.00 -12.02
C ARG A 243 13.11 -23.87 -13.04
N VAL A 244 12.38 -24.27 -14.09
CA VAL A 244 12.95 -24.84 -15.31
C VAL A 244 13.16 -23.69 -16.31
N GLY A 245 14.29 -23.68 -17.01
CA GLY A 245 14.63 -22.65 -18.02
C GLY A 245 15.19 -21.33 -17.45
N SER A 246 15.57 -20.42 -18.36
CA SER A 246 16.20 -19.13 -18.03
C SER A 246 15.16 -18.01 -17.92
N ALA A 247 15.55 -16.82 -17.45
CA ALA A 247 14.61 -15.76 -17.04
C ALA A 247 13.55 -15.36 -18.09
N SER A 248 13.81 -15.52 -19.40
CA SER A 248 12.89 -15.15 -20.47
C SER A 248 11.94 -16.27 -20.94
N ASN A 249 12.23 -17.54 -20.61
CA ASN A 249 11.40 -18.70 -20.98
C ASN A 249 11.11 -19.64 -19.80
N GLY A 250 11.39 -19.18 -18.58
CA GLY A 250 11.37 -20.00 -17.39
C GLY A 250 9.95 -20.25 -16.87
N ARG A 251 9.71 -21.47 -16.39
CA ARG A 251 8.46 -21.88 -15.76
C ARG A 251 8.72 -22.24 -14.30
N TRP A 252 7.91 -21.67 -13.41
CA TRP A 252 7.91 -22.02 -11.98
C TRP A 252 7.25 -23.39 -11.76
N LEU A 253 7.83 -24.15 -10.85
CA LEU A 253 7.34 -25.45 -10.37
C LEU A 253 6.91 -25.35 -8.90
N ALA A 254 5.89 -26.10 -8.54
CA ALA A 254 5.53 -26.33 -7.15
C ALA A 254 6.53 -27.29 -6.48
N PRO A 255 6.69 -27.24 -5.15
CA PRO A 255 7.54 -28.19 -4.42
C PRO A 255 7.19 -29.65 -4.74
N THR A 256 5.91 -29.97 -4.91
CA THR A 256 5.41 -31.31 -5.27
C THR A 256 5.72 -31.75 -6.69
N GLU A 257 6.19 -30.85 -7.57
CA GLU A 257 6.61 -31.14 -8.95
C GLU A 257 8.12 -31.46 -9.03
N VAL A 258 8.85 -31.36 -7.90
CA VAL A 258 10.32 -31.40 -7.85
C VAL A 258 10.80 -32.56 -6.97
N ARG A 259 11.79 -33.31 -7.47
CA ARG A 259 12.57 -34.24 -6.67
C ARG A 259 13.93 -33.61 -6.36
N LEU A 260 14.25 -33.54 -5.07
CA LEU A 260 15.55 -33.08 -4.58
C LEU A 260 16.50 -34.27 -4.47
N GLU A 261 17.74 -34.07 -4.89
CA GLU A 261 18.81 -35.06 -4.82
C GLU A 261 20.05 -34.40 -4.21
N ASP A 262 20.69 -35.08 -3.26
CA ASP A 262 21.98 -34.70 -2.73
C ASP A 262 23.05 -35.66 -3.26
N VAL A 263 23.99 -35.13 -4.04
CA VAL A 263 25.14 -35.87 -4.54
C VAL A 263 26.40 -35.14 -4.09
N ASP A 264 27.20 -35.81 -3.25
CA ASP A 264 28.47 -35.29 -2.71
C ASP A 264 28.34 -33.94 -1.98
N GLY A 265 27.23 -33.71 -1.26
CA GLY A 265 26.96 -32.49 -0.51
C GLY A 265 26.50 -31.32 -1.40
N LYS A 266 26.16 -31.60 -2.66
CA LYS A 266 25.60 -30.62 -3.58
C LYS A 266 24.15 -30.97 -3.89
N ARG A 267 23.25 -30.12 -3.39
CA ARG A 267 21.81 -30.23 -3.64
C ARG A 267 21.50 -29.89 -5.10
N SER A 268 20.77 -30.77 -5.76
CA SER A 268 20.25 -30.61 -7.11
C SER A 268 18.76 -30.91 -7.12
N ALA A 269 18.04 -30.37 -8.11
CA ALA A 269 16.62 -30.57 -8.28
C ALA A 269 16.32 -31.04 -9.70
N ILE A 270 15.38 -31.96 -9.84
CA ILE A 270 14.83 -32.38 -11.13
C ILE A 270 13.31 -32.30 -11.13
N GLU A 271 12.72 -32.02 -12.29
CA GLU A 271 11.26 -32.08 -12.46
C GLU A 271 10.82 -33.55 -12.56
N ILE A 272 9.85 -33.94 -11.73
CA ILE A 272 9.40 -35.34 -11.65
C ILE A 272 8.82 -35.82 -12.99
N ALA A 273 8.08 -34.97 -13.69
CA ALA A 273 7.36 -35.34 -14.91
C ALA A 273 8.27 -35.52 -16.13
N THR A 274 9.34 -34.73 -16.24
CA THR A 274 10.17 -34.63 -17.45
C THR A 274 11.60 -35.14 -17.24
N GLY A 275 12.08 -35.17 -16.00
CA GLY A 275 13.48 -35.41 -15.67
C GLY A 275 14.41 -34.24 -15.98
N GLU A 276 13.87 -33.06 -16.35
CA GLU A 276 14.68 -31.88 -16.64
C GLU A 276 15.32 -31.32 -15.37
N THR A 277 16.52 -30.72 -15.52
CA THR A 277 17.21 -30.05 -14.42
C THR A 277 16.46 -28.78 -13.99
N VAL A 278 16.25 -28.65 -12.68
CA VAL A 278 15.55 -27.53 -12.05
C VAL A 278 16.56 -26.65 -11.32
N SER A 279 16.44 -25.33 -11.49
CA SER A 279 17.18 -24.36 -10.70
C SER A 279 16.50 -24.15 -9.34
N ILE A 280 17.26 -24.32 -8.25
CA ILE A 280 16.84 -23.98 -6.89
C ILE A 280 17.18 -22.51 -6.66
N GLY A 281 16.17 -21.69 -6.43
CA GLY A 281 16.28 -20.29 -6.09
C GLY A 281 16.37 -20.06 -4.58
N PRO A 282 16.54 -18.80 -4.14
CA PRO A 282 16.62 -18.47 -2.73
C PRO A 282 15.29 -18.76 -1.99
N LEU A 283 15.39 -18.82 -0.66
CA LEU A 283 14.22 -18.74 0.22
C LEU A 283 13.53 -17.39 0.02
N GLU A 284 12.26 -17.46 -0.35
CA GLU A 284 11.43 -16.28 -0.55
C GLU A 284 10.03 -16.56 -0.01
N LYS A 285 9.26 -15.49 0.24
CA LYS A 285 7.87 -15.64 0.71
C LYS A 285 7.09 -16.55 -0.23
N MET A 286 6.26 -17.42 0.35
CA MET A 286 5.36 -18.27 -0.43
C MET A 286 4.39 -17.42 -1.26
N SER A 287 4.26 -17.72 -2.54
CA SER A 287 3.37 -16.99 -3.45
C SER A 287 2.87 -17.86 -4.60
N LYS A 288 1.59 -17.66 -4.99
CA LYS A 288 1.00 -18.34 -6.16
C LYS A 288 1.78 -18.05 -7.45
N SER A 289 2.33 -16.84 -7.60
CA SER A 289 3.10 -16.44 -8.79
C SER A 289 4.41 -17.21 -8.97
N LYS A 290 5.03 -17.65 -7.88
CA LYS A 290 6.28 -18.43 -7.90
C LYS A 290 6.08 -19.92 -7.66
N LYS A 291 4.82 -20.33 -7.43
CA LYS A 291 4.40 -21.69 -7.09
C LYS A 291 5.11 -22.32 -5.88
N ASN A 292 5.87 -21.58 -5.08
CA ASN A 292 6.56 -22.08 -3.89
C ASN A 292 5.65 -22.23 -2.66
N THR A 293 4.34 -22.40 -2.85
CA THR A 293 3.40 -22.59 -1.75
C THR A 293 3.34 -24.06 -1.37
N VAL A 294 3.44 -24.35 -0.07
CA VAL A 294 3.10 -25.67 0.47
C VAL A 294 1.69 -25.63 1.04
N SER A 295 0.89 -26.66 0.74
CA SER A 295 -0.49 -26.72 1.23
C SER A 295 -0.51 -27.12 2.70
N PRO A 296 -1.16 -26.36 3.59
CA PRO A 296 -1.39 -26.79 4.96
C PRO A 296 -2.25 -28.06 5.07
N GLU A 297 -3.07 -28.35 4.04
CA GLU A 297 -3.90 -29.55 3.97
C GLU A 297 -3.04 -30.81 3.89
N ASP A 298 -1.93 -30.78 3.14
CA ASP A 298 -1.03 -31.92 2.99
C ASP A 298 -0.43 -32.35 4.34
N ILE A 299 -0.03 -31.38 5.19
CA ILE A 299 0.42 -31.69 6.56
C ILE A 299 -0.74 -32.14 7.44
N THR A 300 -1.88 -31.47 7.34
CA THR A 300 -3.03 -31.79 8.21
C THR A 300 -3.52 -33.22 7.95
N ASP A 301 -3.56 -33.65 6.70
CA ASP A 301 -3.96 -35.00 6.30
C ASP A 301 -2.88 -36.04 6.62
N GLY A 302 -1.59 -35.69 6.47
CA GLY A 302 -0.47 -36.59 6.74
C GLY A 302 -0.15 -36.79 8.23
N TYR A 303 -0.20 -35.70 9.02
CA TYR A 303 0.34 -35.63 10.38
C TYR A 303 -0.64 -35.08 11.43
N GLY A 304 -1.80 -34.59 11.01
CA GLY A 304 -2.81 -34.00 11.89
C GLY A 304 -2.59 -32.51 12.17
N ALA A 305 -3.69 -31.83 12.51
CA ALA A 305 -3.70 -30.38 12.76
C ALA A 305 -2.80 -29.95 13.93
N ASP A 306 -2.67 -30.78 14.97
CA ASP A 306 -1.84 -30.46 16.13
C ASP A 306 -0.35 -30.44 15.78
N THR A 307 0.10 -31.36 14.91
CA THR A 307 1.47 -31.37 14.40
C THR A 307 1.76 -30.12 13.58
N ALA A 308 0.84 -29.73 12.68
CA ALA A 308 0.97 -28.50 11.90
C ALA A 308 1.07 -27.26 12.80
N ARG A 309 0.21 -27.16 13.82
CA ARG A 309 0.23 -26.05 14.77
C ARG A 309 1.52 -26.03 15.60
N TRP A 310 1.97 -27.19 16.06
CA TRP A 310 3.20 -27.29 16.85
C TRP A 310 4.41 -26.84 16.02
N PHE A 311 4.55 -27.34 14.79
CA PHE A 311 5.61 -26.95 13.86
C PHE A 311 5.67 -25.42 13.67
N MET A 312 4.52 -24.81 13.36
CA MET A 312 4.43 -23.36 13.15
C MET A 312 4.77 -22.53 14.40
N LEU A 313 4.67 -23.11 15.59
CA LEU A 313 4.90 -22.43 16.87
C LEU A 313 6.23 -22.78 17.54
N SER A 314 6.90 -23.86 17.13
CA SER A 314 8.08 -24.40 17.81
C SER A 314 9.41 -23.89 17.27
N ASP A 315 9.47 -23.62 15.96
CA ASP A 315 10.75 -23.49 15.27
C ASP A 315 11.35 -22.06 15.36
N SER A 316 10.51 -21.02 15.23
CA SER A 316 10.97 -19.64 15.21
C SER A 316 10.06 -18.71 16.01
N PRO A 317 10.62 -17.65 16.66
CA PRO A 317 9.83 -16.57 17.22
C PRO A 317 8.86 -16.02 16.18
N PRO A 318 7.60 -15.71 16.53
CA PRO A 318 6.56 -15.41 15.56
C PRO A 318 6.84 -14.16 14.71
N GLU A 319 7.74 -13.27 15.13
CA GLU A 319 8.20 -12.10 14.38
C GLU A 319 9.31 -12.39 13.34
N ARG A 320 9.90 -13.59 13.35
CA ARG A 320 10.94 -14.00 12.39
C ARG A 320 10.34 -14.81 11.26
N ASP A 321 10.99 -14.73 10.09
CA ASP A 321 10.63 -15.57 8.96
C ASP A 321 10.84 -17.04 9.34
N VAL A 322 9.85 -17.87 8.98
CA VAL A 322 9.87 -19.32 9.19
C VAL A 322 10.21 -19.98 7.87
N GLU A 323 11.31 -20.73 7.85
CA GLU A 323 11.60 -21.62 6.74
C GLU A 323 10.70 -22.84 6.84
N TRP A 324 9.99 -23.14 5.77
CA TRP A 324 9.23 -24.39 5.71
C TRP A 324 10.18 -25.55 5.37
N THR A 325 10.22 -26.54 6.26
CA THR A 325 10.95 -27.80 6.07
C THR A 325 10.02 -28.98 6.27
N ASP A 326 10.25 -30.06 5.52
CA ASP A 326 9.51 -31.33 5.68
C ASP A 326 10.12 -32.23 6.77
N ASP A 327 11.37 -31.97 7.18
CA ASP A 327 12.11 -32.67 8.26
C ASP A 327 11.66 -32.21 9.65
#